data_AF-G0HMC7-F1
#
_entry.id   AF-G0HMC7-F1
#
_cell.length_a   1.000
_cell.length_b   1.000
_cell.length_c   1.000
_cell.angle_alpha   90.00
_cell.angle_beta   90.00
_cell.angle_gamma   90.00
#
_symmetry.space_group_name_H-M   'P 1'
#
loop_
_entity.id
_entity.type
_entity.pdbx_description
1 polymer ?
#
loop_
_entity_poly.entity_id
_entity_poly.type
_entity_poly.pdbx_seq_one_letter_code
_entity_poly.pdbx_strand_id
1 'polypeptide(L)'
;MGNPPEGSTVAPYTEYTIYFLVADDYGVTTGLGKIEAYYRINGGEWTEAYLRTTAENTITAALRARFYGETQNFYVFYRRFTIPGAAPGSRVEFKIKVTDVENHVSFSPVYTYYVVNPEGPRVLIVDPSVEALAFERSFDWVTAQVNASRAFYHYNLSDFEAVLGPLNRGAGQFLGEHHWEFLAKDYNISIVSPDELPEALERFQPQVVVLSNLWVPDWGLDSGEMNALEDYLRSTHAGLIVTAGTLLDSTNPQHIGSPGNVSVASMLRMEPLQLAVAVRDALNMSDVPVMTMNVNTGYPMMLMKQGPFDGGQVSLNVSTVVGWQCLLPETQLGISKRSLVKFANENGLRLRQAEGAVEGLTGQKFNFSAAASLLLPEVLTKVSVSDSGVAFEHNGTVMELSFERKFLERLRLLRAVGGRYPVLLARTSDYSGAILASDGDYRAAYVSFELEAGGKDEFNVLKELIDWSISYAEPEKPEVVVLANDIDWSIKGKLLASQLEALGFPVKRVTADEFDSHKDAGVVVILGGPDAYDGVGAYVRQVLSAEEQNAVRTGKAGMFIRTGVWSSGQVVIVLAGDDRWGTGDKITAYMEGVDFDYAEMLTGVVASIS
;
A
#
# COMPACT_ATOMS: atom_id res chain seq x y z
N MET A 1 -0.66 -33.61 -6.47
CA MET A 1 -0.09 -32.24 -6.63
C MET A 1 0.28 -31.99 -8.07
N GLY A 2 -0.01 -30.81 -8.60
CA GLY A 2 0.44 -30.37 -9.93
C GLY A 2 1.56 -29.32 -9.84
N ASN A 3 2.09 -28.91 -11.00
CA ASN A 3 3.01 -27.79 -11.13
C ASN A 3 2.28 -26.56 -11.73
N PRO A 4 1.76 -25.62 -10.90
CA PRO A 4 1.32 -24.34 -11.44
C PRO A 4 2.51 -23.64 -12.15
N PRO A 5 2.24 -22.81 -13.18
CA PRO A 5 3.29 -22.05 -13.84
C PRO A 5 3.90 -21.01 -12.90
N GLU A 6 5.19 -20.72 -13.09
CA GLU A 6 5.89 -19.63 -12.39
C GLU A 6 5.17 -18.29 -12.62
N GLY A 7 5.07 -17.47 -11.58
CA GLY A 7 4.36 -16.19 -11.63
C GLY A 7 2.87 -16.31 -11.93
N SER A 8 2.29 -17.52 -11.82
CA SER A 8 0.90 -17.84 -12.19
C SER A 8 0.50 -17.39 -13.60
N THR A 9 1.43 -17.41 -14.56
CA THR A 9 1.19 -16.87 -15.91
C THR A 9 1.75 -17.73 -17.04
N VAL A 10 1.14 -17.64 -18.23
CA VAL A 10 1.54 -18.38 -19.43
C VAL A 10 1.44 -17.48 -20.67
N ALA A 11 2.37 -17.67 -21.62
CA ALA A 11 2.36 -16.98 -22.90
C ALA A 11 1.12 -17.35 -23.75
N PRO A 12 0.63 -16.43 -24.59
CA PRO A 12 -0.60 -16.65 -25.35
C PRO A 12 -0.44 -17.71 -26.44
N TYR A 13 -1.55 -18.38 -26.75
CA TYR A 13 -1.67 -19.40 -27.80
C TYR A 13 -0.67 -20.56 -27.69
N THR A 14 -0.03 -20.71 -26.53
CA THR A 14 0.95 -21.75 -26.24
C THR A 14 0.30 -22.81 -25.37
N GLU A 15 0.49 -24.08 -25.73
CA GLU A 15 0.05 -25.19 -24.90
C GLU A 15 0.83 -25.24 -23.58
N TYR A 16 0.12 -25.42 -22.47
CA TYR A 16 0.76 -25.60 -21.16
C TYR A 16 0.65 -27.06 -20.71
N THR A 17 1.79 -27.69 -20.41
CA THR A 17 1.83 -29.07 -19.94
C THR A 17 1.98 -29.12 -18.43
N ILE A 18 0.98 -29.71 -17.78
CA ILE A 18 0.95 -29.94 -16.35
C ILE A 18 1.46 -31.35 -16.07
N TYR A 19 2.46 -31.44 -15.22
CA TYR A 19 2.99 -32.64 -14.61
C TYR A 19 2.44 -32.77 -13.20
N PHE A 20 1.99 -33.97 -12.85
CA PHE A 20 1.46 -34.21 -11.52
C PHE A 20 1.79 -35.60 -11.02
N LEU A 21 1.80 -35.70 -9.70
CA LEU A 21 2.05 -36.92 -8.95
C LEU A 21 0.81 -37.30 -8.15
N VAL A 22 0.47 -38.59 -8.24
CA VAL A 22 -0.49 -39.28 -7.37
C VAL A 22 0.28 -40.35 -6.62
N ALA A 23 0.12 -40.40 -5.30
CA ALA A 23 0.66 -41.44 -4.46
C ALA A 23 -0.46 -42.02 -3.60
N ASP A 24 -0.49 -43.34 -3.52
CA ASP A 24 -1.54 -44.11 -2.87
C ASP A 24 -0.98 -45.43 -2.36
N ASP A 25 -1.44 -45.93 -1.21
CA ASP A 25 -0.96 -47.16 -0.56
C ASP A 25 -1.66 -48.44 -1.05
N TYR A 26 -2.86 -48.32 -1.63
CA TYR A 26 -3.64 -49.45 -2.19
C TYR A 26 -3.64 -49.49 -3.73
N GLY A 27 -3.24 -48.39 -4.37
CA GLY A 27 -3.18 -48.19 -5.81
C GLY A 27 -4.41 -47.46 -6.37
N VAL A 28 -4.27 -46.92 -7.59
CA VAL A 28 -5.33 -46.15 -8.26
C VAL A 28 -5.66 -46.65 -9.68
N THR A 29 -5.14 -47.82 -10.07
CA THR A 29 -5.22 -48.30 -11.48
C THR A 29 -5.67 -49.75 -11.66
N THR A 30 -6.04 -50.47 -10.60
CA THR A 30 -6.61 -51.83 -10.71
C THR A 30 -8.12 -51.80 -10.44
N GLY A 31 -8.92 -52.42 -11.32
CA GLY A 31 -10.38 -52.51 -11.13
C GLY A 31 -11.14 -51.18 -11.28
N LEU A 32 -11.54 -50.57 -10.16
CA LEU A 32 -12.44 -49.40 -10.06
C LEU A 32 -11.70 -48.05 -9.87
N GLY A 33 -10.39 -48.05 -9.63
CA GLY A 33 -9.60 -46.83 -9.45
C GLY A 33 -9.48 -46.01 -10.74
N LYS A 34 -9.48 -44.67 -10.62
CA LYS A 34 -9.45 -43.73 -11.76
C LYS A 34 -8.63 -42.49 -11.42
N ILE A 35 -7.78 -42.06 -12.36
CA ILE A 35 -7.16 -40.72 -12.33
C ILE A 35 -7.84 -39.89 -13.42
N GLU A 36 -8.29 -38.71 -13.05
CA GLU A 36 -8.95 -37.75 -13.95
C GLU A 36 -8.29 -36.37 -13.74
N ALA A 37 -8.19 -35.58 -14.81
CA ALA A 37 -7.82 -34.18 -14.72
C ALA A 37 -8.84 -33.36 -15.48
N TYR A 38 -9.10 -32.16 -14.98
CA TYR A 38 -10.05 -31.25 -15.57
C TYR A 38 -9.46 -29.85 -15.67
N TYR A 39 -9.86 -29.12 -16.70
CA TYR A 39 -9.55 -27.71 -16.84
C TYR A 39 -10.79 -26.94 -17.28
N ARG A 40 -10.81 -25.63 -17.03
CA ARG A 40 -11.80 -24.70 -17.57
C ARG A 40 -11.15 -23.37 -17.88
N ILE A 41 -11.77 -22.61 -18.77
CA ILE A 41 -11.32 -21.28 -19.19
C ILE A 41 -12.43 -20.29 -18.87
N ASN A 42 -12.09 -19.16 -18.24
CA ASN A 42 -12.98 -18.05 -17.91
C ASN A 42 -14.25 -18.50 -17.17
N GLY A 43 -14.10 -19.40 -16.19
CA GLY A 43 -15.22 -19.89 -15.37
C GLY A 43 -16.24 -20.78 -16.12
N GLY A 44 -15.94 -21.22 -17.34
CA GLY A 44 -16.80 -22.12 -18.11
C GLY A 44 -16.91 -23.54 -17.52
N GLU A 45 -17.55 -24.44 -18.27
CA GLU A 45 -17.71 -25.83 -17.87
C GLU A 45 -16.37 -26.58 -17.77
N TRP A 46 -16.28 -27.49 -16.79
CA TRP A 46 -15.11 -28.34 -16.62
C TRP A 46 -14.97 -29.32 -17.79
N THR A 47 -13.82 -29.27 -18.46
CA THR A 47 -13.46 -30.15 -19.56
C THR A 47 -12.48 -31.21 -19.06
N GLU A 48 -12.77 -32.49 -19.30
CA GLU A 48 -11.85 -33.59 -18.98
C GLU A 48 -10.62 -33.53 -19.89
N ALA A 49 -9.43 -33.52 -19.29
CA ALA A 49 -8.16 -33.48 -20.01
C ALA A 49 -7.68 -34.89 -20.36
N TYR A 50 -7.08 -35.04 -21.54
CA TYR A 50 -6.50 -36.31 -21.94
C TYR A 50 -5.18 -36.58 -21.20
N LEU A 51 -5.20 -37.56 -20.31
CA LEU A 51 -4.05 -37.95 -19.49
C LEU A 51 -3.05 -38.80 -20.27
N ARG A 52 -1.76 -38.53 -20.05
CA ARG A 52 -0.65 -39.36 -20.54
C ARG A 52 0.24 -39.77 -19.38
N THR A 53 0.83 -40.96 -19.46
CA THR A 53 1.96 -41.34 -18.61
C THR A 53 3.17 -40.48 -18.98
N THR A 54 4.00 -40.18 -17.99
CA THR A 54 5.25 -39.45 -18.20
C THR A 54 6.39 -40.18 -17.50
N ALA A 55 7.56 -40.17 -18.13
CA ALA A 55 8.80 -40.57 -17.47
C ALA A 55 9.20 -39.52 -16.43
N GLU A 56 10.11 -39.91 -15.54
CA GLU A 56 10.71 -39.01 -14.55
C GLU A 56 11.51 -37.89 -15.26
N ASN A 57 11.22 -36.65 -14.89
CA ASN A 57 11.89 -35.43 -15.29
C ASN A 57 12.17 -34.56 -14.04
N THR A 58 12.78 -33.39 -14.22
CA THR A 58 13.15 -32.47 -13.13
C THR A 58 11.95 -32.07 -12.26
N ILE A 59 10.78 -31.80 -12.86
CA ILE A 59 9.56 -31.42 -12.15
C ILE A 59 9.03 -32.61 -11.32
N THR A 60 8.96 -33.80 -11.92
CA THR A 60 8.50 -34.99 -11.18
C THR A 60 9.51 -35.45 -10.13
N ALA A 61 10.80 -35.18 -10.32
CA ALA A 61 11.85 -35.43 -9.33
C ALA A 61 11.71 -34.48 -8.14
N ALA A 62 11.41 -33.19 -8.38
CA ALA A 62 11.10 -32.23 -7.32
C ALA A 62 9.84 -32.65 -6.53
N LEU A 63 8.78 -33.09 -7.23
CA LEU A 63 7.58 -33.64 -6.58
C LEU A 63 7.89 -34.92 -5.77
N ARG A 64 8.80 -35.78 -6.23
CA ARG A 64 9.24 -36.98 -5.52
C ARG A 64 10.14 -36.66 -4.32
N ALA A 65 10.96 -35.62 -4.39
CA ALA A 65 11.86 -35.25 -3.31
C ALA A 65 11.13 -34.89 -2.00
N ARG A 66 9.81 -34.67 -2.06
CA ARG A 66 8.95 -34.44 -0.90
C ARG A 66 8.69 -35.68 -0.04
N PHE A 67 8.98 -36.90 -0.52
CA PHE A 67 8.90 -38.10 0.32
C PHE A 67 10.14 -38.20 1.23
N TYR A 68 9.94 -38.18 2.55
CA TYR A 68 11.02 -38.37 3.51
C TYR A 68 11.44 -39.83 3.56
N GLY A 69 12.70 -40.09 3.19
CA GLY A 69 13.67 -41.14 3.62
C GLY A 69 13.29 -42.53 4.16
N GLU A 70 12.04 -42.92 4.35
CA GLU A 70 11.65 -44.22 4.91
C GLU A 70 10.78 -45.05 3.97
N THR A 71 10.89 -46.37 4.13
CA THR A 71 10.27 -47.42 3.31
C THR A 71 8.75 -47.46 3.47
N GLN A 72 8.02 -46.58 2.80
CA GLN A 72 6.59 -46.76 2.53
C GLN A 72 6.39 -47.15 1.07
N ASN A 73 5.69 -48.27 0.85
CA ASN A 73 5.39 -48.79 -0.49
C ASN A 73 4.18 -48.04 -1.08
N PHE A 74 4.36 -46.77 -1.44
CA PHE A 74 3.36 -46.08 -2.25
C PHE A 74 3.40 -46.58 -3.69
N TYR A 75 2.23 -46.80 -4.26
CA TYR A 75 2.06 -46.78 -5.70
C TYR A 75 2.10 -45.33 -6.17
N VAL A 76 3.20 -44.94 -6.80
CA VAL A 76 3.40 -43.60 -7.34
C VAL A 76 3.07 -43.59 -8.83
N PHE A 77 2.18 -42.71 -9.24
CA PHE A 77 1.75 -42.54 -10.62
C PHE A 77 2.13 -41.16 -11.13
N TYR A 78 3.09 -41.12 -12.05
CA TYR A 78 3.43 -39.91 -12.79
C TYR A 78 2.51 -39.76 -13.99
N ARG A 79 1.87 -38.60 -14.08
CA ARG A 79 0.95 -38.27 -15.16
C ARG A 79 1.22 -36.85 -15.64
N ARG A 80 0.79 -36.61 -16.88
CA ARG A 80 0.74 -35.27 -17.45
C ARG A 80 -0.51 -35.08 -18.29
N PHE A 81 -0.93 -33.84 -18.44
CA PHE A 81 -1.90 -33.42 -19.43
C PHE A 81 -1.53 -32.06 -19.98
N THR A 82 -2.07 -31.74 -21.14
CA THR A 82 -1.79 -30.49 -21.84
C THR A 82 -3.08 -29.71 -21.97
N ILE A 83 -3.04 -28.46 -21.54
CA ILE A 83 -4.13 -27.50 -21.72
C ILE A 83 -3.85 -26.75 -23.03
N PRO A 84 -4.85 -26.63 -23.93
CA PRO A 84 -4.68 -25.88 -25.16
C PRO A 84 -4.38 -24.40 -24.88
N GLY A 85 -3.60 -23.76 -25.76
CA GLY A 85 -3.31 -22.34 -25.63
C GLY A 85 -4.57 -21.48 -25.75
N ALA A 86 -4.63 -20.41 -24.95
CA ALA A 86 -5.72 -19.43 -24.96
C ALA A 86 -5.21 -18.04 -25.33
N ALA A 87 -6.11 -17.10 -25.57
CA ALA A 87 -5.77 -15.71 -25.90
C ALA A 87 -5.36 -14.91 -24.64
N PRO A 88 -4.61 -13.81 -24.77
CA PRO A 88 -4.38 -12.88 -23.66
C PRO A 88 -5.68 -12.48 -22.96
N GLY A 89 -5.62 -12.38 -21.64
CA GLY A 89 -6.77 -12.10 -20.79
C GLY A 89 -7.68 -13.29 -20.55
N SER A 90 -7.14 -14.51 -20.67
CA SER A 90 -7.85 -15.73 -20.26
C SER A 90 -7.41 -16.15 -18.86
N ARG A 91 -8.39 -16.47 -18.00
CA ARG A 91 -8.18 -17.19 -16.74
C ARG A 91 -8.33 -18.67 -16.98
N VAL A 92 -7.33 -19.46 -16.61
CA VAL A 92 -7.36 -20.91 -16.74
C VAL A 92 -7.28 -21.54 -15.37
N GLU A 93 -8.19 -22.47 -15.10
CA GLU A 93 -8.23 -23.23 -13.86
C GLU A 93 -8.11 -24.70 -14.16
N PHE A 94 -7.40 -25.45 -13.30
CA PHE A 94 -7.30 -26.89 -13.43
C PHE A 94 -7.29 -27.60 -12.08
N LYS A 95 -7.76 -28.86 -12.09
CA LYS A 95 -7.74 -29.73 -10.91
C LYS A 95 -7.57 -31.19 -11.31
N ILE A 96 -7.08 -31.98 -10.37
CA ILE A 96 -6.89 -33.41 -10.49
C ILE A 96 -7.85 -34.09 -9.53
N LYS A 97 -8.52 -35.13 -10.00
CA LYS A 97 -9.38 -36.00 -9.21
C LYS A 97 -8.82 -37.41 -9.25
N VAL A 98 -8.72 -38.03 -8.09
CA VAL A 98 -8.25 -39.41 -7.95
C VAL A 98 -9.33 -40.20 -7.24
N THR A 99 -9.59 -41.40 -7.73
CA THR A 99 -10.38 -42.43 -7.06
C THR A 99 -9.49 -43.65 -6.87
N ASP A 100 -9.30 -44.05 -5.62
CA ASP A 100 -8.51 -45.24 -5.29
C ASP A 100 -9.31 -46.53 -5.57
N VAL A 101 -8.70 -47.69 -5.34
CA VAL A 101 -9.36 -48.99 -5.51
C VAL A 101 -10.45 -49.29 -4.48
N GLU A 102 -10.44 -48.57 -3.36
CA GLU A 102 -11.43 -48.65 -2.28
C GLU A 102 -12.60 -47.67 -2.48
N ASN A 103 -12.60 -46.93 -3.61
CA ASN A 103 -13.59 -45.93 -4.00
C ASN A 103 -13.58 -44.66 -3.12
N HIS A 104 -12.49 -44.36 -2.44
CA HIS A 104 -12.25 -43.04 -1.87
C HIS A 104 -11.87 -42.06 -2.98
N VAL A 105 -12.40 -40.84 -2.89
CA VAL A 105 -12.12 -39.77 -3.85
C VAL A 105 -11.22 -38.74 -3.19
N SER A 106 -10.30 -38.14 -3.94
CA SER A 106 -9.50 -37.00 -3.48
C SER A 106 -9.30 -35.99 -4.61
N PHE A 107 -9.20 -34.72 -4.25
CA PHE A 107 -8.99 -33.62 -5.19
C PHE A 107 -7.70 -32.87 -4.86
N SER A 108 -7.00 -32.42 -5.89
CA SER A 108 -5.95 -31.40 -5.75
C SER A 108 -6.57 -30.03 -5.45
N PRO A 109 -5.77 -29.02 -5.04
CA PRO A 109 -6.15 -27.62 -5.18
C PRO A 109 -6.62 -27.30 -6.61
N VAL A 110 -7.46 -26.26 -6.73
CA VAL A 110 -7.92 -25.71 -8.00
C VAL A 110 -6.92 -24.63 -8.43
N TYR A 111 -5.82 -25.06 -9.03
CA TYR A 111 -4.77 -24.14 -9.49
C TYR A 111 -5.30 -23.20 -10.56
N THR A 112 -4.85 -21.95 -10.51
CA THR A 112 -5.26 -20.88 -11.43
C THR A 112 -4.01 -20.26 -12.07
N TYR A 113 -4.09 -19.95 -13.36
CA TYR A 113 -3.10 -19.11 -14.03
C TYR A 113 -3.76 -18.22 -15.08
N TYR A 114 -3.03 -17.18 -15.49
CA TYR A 114 -3.51 -16.18 -16.44
C TYR A 114 -2.69 -16.20 -17.72
N VAL A 115 -3.36 -16.02 -18.85
CA VAL A 115 -2.69 -15.88 -20.15
C VAL A 115 -2.42 -14.41 -20.41
N VAL A 116 -1.15 -14.04 -20.53
CA VAL A 116 -0.69 -12.64 -20.51
C VAL A 116 -0.47 -12.07 -21.92
N ASN A 117 -0.36 -10.75 -22.01
CA ASN A 117 0.12 -10.05 -23.20
C ASN A 117 1.63 -9.76 -23.06
N PRO A 118 2.53 -10.58 -23.63
CA PRO A 118 3.97 -10.43 -23.42
C PRO A 118 4.55 -9.12 -24.01
N GLU A 119 3.87 -8.52 -24.98
CA GLU A 119 4.25 -7.23 -25.59
C GLU A 119 3.77 -6.01 -24.78
N GLY A 120 2.94 -6.24 -23.76
CA GLY A 120 2.43 -5.19 -22.89
C GLY A 120 3.45 -4.74 -21.83
N PRO A 121 3.19 -3.60 -21.15
CA PRO A 121 4.00 -3.17 -20.01
C PRO A 121 4.06 -4.24 -18.92
N ARG A 122 5.19 -4.30 -18.20
CA ARG A 122 5.42 -5.30 -17.15
C ARG A 122 4.80 -4.84 -15.82
N VAL A 123 3.85 -5.59 -15.30
CA VAL A 123 3.17 -5.31 -14.02
C VAL A 123 3.37 -6.48 -13.07
N LEU A 124 4.08 -6.26 -11.97
CA LEU A 124 4.23 -7.26 -10.92
C LEU A 124 3.10 -7.10 -9.91
N ILE A 125 2.43 -8.19 -9.59
CA ILE A 125 1.33 -8.23 -8.63
C ILE A 125 1.78 -9.09 -7.45
N VAL A 126 1.81 -8.53 -6.25
CA VAL A 126 2.01 -9.27 -5.01
C VAL A 126 0.62 -9.56 -4.44
N ASP A 127 0.15 -10.78 -4.65
CA ASP A 127 -1.20 -11.19 -4.28
C ASP A 127 -1.26 -12.69 -3.91
N PRO A 128 -1.04 -13.02 -2.63
CA PRO A 128 -1.10 -14.39 -2.14
C PRO A 128 -2.54 -14.95 -2.10
N SER A 129 -3.57 -14.12 -2.33
CA SER A 129 -4.95 -14.59 -2.33
C SER A 129 -5.27 -15.51 -3.52
N VAL A 130 -4.54 -15.37 -4.65
CA VAL A 130 -4.70 -16.23 -5.83
C VAL A 130 -4.40 -17.68 -5.48
N GLU A 131 -3.32 -17.94 -4.75
CA GLU A 131 -3.00 -19.28 -4.25
C GLU A 131 -3.98 -19.71 -3.15
N ALA A 132 -4.31 -18.83 -2.20
CA ALA A 132 -5.22 -19.16 -1.12
C ALA A 132 -6.62 -19.59 -1.62
N LEU A 133 -7.15 -18.92 -2.65
CA LEU A 133 -8.42 -19.28 -3.30
C LEU A 133 -8.35 -20.63 -4.01
N ALA A 134 -7.19 -21.00 -4.56
CA ALA A 134 -6.99 -22.32 -5.16
C ALA A 134 -7.17 -23.44 -4.11
N PHE A 135 -6.72 -23.19 -2.88
CA PHE A 135 -6.84 -24.12 -1.76
C PHE A 135 -8.24 -24.09 -1.12
N GLU A 136 -8.83 -22.91 -0.95
CA GLU A 136 -10.17 -22.73 -0.39
C GLU A 136 -11.22 -23.56 -1.14
N ARG A 137 -11.16 -23.56 -2.48
CA ARG A 137 -12.08 -24.32 -3.35
C ARG A 137 -12.00 -25.84 -3.17
N SER A 138 -10.97 -26.35 -2.51
CA SER A 138 -10.76 -27.77 -2.22
C SER A 138 -10.38 -28.01 -0.76
N PHE A 139 -10.81 -27.09 0.12
CA PHE A 139 -10.32 -26.99 1.49
C PHE A 139 -10.43 -28.30 2.29
N ASP A 140 -11.60 -28.94 2.27
CA ASP A 140 -11.84 -30.20 2.99
C ASP A 140 -10.89 -31.32 2.52
N TRP A 141 -10.69 -31.43 1.20
CA TRP A 141 -9.85 -32.46 0.59
C TRP A 141 -8.36 -32.22 0.88
N VAL A 142 -7.90 -30.98 0.79
CA VAL A 142 -6.50 -30.63 1.05
C VAL A 142 -6.19 -30.77 2.54
N THR A 143 -7.12 -30.37 3.41
CA THR A 143 -7.00 -30.56 4.86
C THR A 143 -6.92 -32.04 5.23
N ALA A 144 -7.77 -32.89 4.62
CA ALA A 144 -7.69 -34.34 4.82
C ALA A 144 -6.32 -34.91 4.38
N GLN A 145 -5.77 -34.45 3.25
CA GLN A 145 -4.45 -34.87 2.77
C GLN A 145 -3.32 -34.49 3.74
N VAL A 146 -3.31 -33.25 4.23
CA VAL A 146 -2.32 -32.78 5.20
C VAL A 146 -2.40 -33.55 6.51
N ASN A 147 -3.62 -33.78 7.03
CA ASN A 147 -3.83 -34.55 8.26
C ASN A 147 -3.40 -36.01 8.12
N ALA A 148 -3.73 -36.64 6.99
CA ALA A 148 -3.29 -38.01 6.70
C ALA A 148 -1.77 -38.09 6.58
N SER A 149 -1.14 -37.08 5.96
CA SER A 149 0.31 -36.96 5.90
C SER A 149 0.91 -36.96 7.32
N ARG A 150 0.54 -35.99 8.16
CA ARG A 150 1.06 -35.87 9.53
C ARG A 150 0.88 -37.14 10.36
N ALA A 151 -0.25 -37.84 10.20
CA ALA A 151 -0.60 -38.98 11.03
C ALA A 151 0.02 -40.31 10.56
N PHE A 152 0.16 -40.52 9.25
CA PHE A 152 0.44 -41.84 8.68
C PHE A 152 1.55 -41.85 7.63
N TYR A 153 1.84 -40.72 6.98
CA TYR A 153 2.72 -40.69 5.82
C TYR A 153 3.85 -39.67 5.97
N HIS A 154 5.10 -40.09 5.81
CA HIS A 154 6.24 -39.18 5.90
C HIS A 154 6.41 -38.36 4.59
N TYR A 155 5.41 -37.54 4.28
CA TYR A 155 5.37 -36.70 3.09
C TYR A 155 5.37 -35.22 3.45
N ASN A 156 6.27 -34.44 2.84
CA ASN A 156 6.40 -33.01 3.13
C ASN A 156 5.31 -32.20 2.42
N LEU A 157 4.37 -31.68 3.21
CA LEU A 157 3.31 -30.76 2.81
C LEU A 157 3.40 -29.42 3.54
N SER A 158 4.61 -29.00 3.96
CA SER A 158 4.79 -27.75 4.72
C SER A 158 4.28 -26.50 3.98
N ASP A 159 4.38 -26.50 2.65
CA ASP A 159 3.83 -25.45 1.78
C ASP A 159 2.29 -25.43 1.83
N PHE A 160 1.65 -26.59 1.77
CA PHE A 160 0.19 -26.71 1.89
C PHE A 160 -0.26 -26.29 3.29
N GLU A 161 0.50 -26.65 4.31
CA GLU A 161 0.25 -26.25 5.70
C GLU A 161 0.34 -24.73 5.88
N ALA A 162 1.31 -24.08 5.21
CA ALA A 162 1.46 -22.63 5.23
C ALA A 162 0.22 -21.93 4.65
N VAL A 163 -0.31 -22.40 3.51
CA VAL A 163 -1.54 -21.84 2.91
C VAL A 163 -2.79 -22.18 3.72
N LEU A 164 -2.91 -23.41 4.23
CA LEU A 164 -4.06 -23.84 5.03
C LEU A 164 -4.14 -23.19 6.41
N GLY A 165 -3.00 -22.77 6.99
CA GLY A 165 -2.94 -22.18 8.33
C GLY A 165 -3.90 -20.99 8.48
N PRO A 166 -3.73 -19.91 7.70
CA PRO A 166 -4.66 -18.77 7.69
C PRO A 166 -6.10 -19.15 7.35
N LEU A 167 -6.31 -20.04 6.38
CA LEU A 167 -7.65 -20.46 5.96
C LEU A 167 -8.41 -21.16 7.11
N ASN A 168 -7.75 -22.05 7.85
CA ASN A 168 -8.29 -22.69 9.06
C ASN A 168 -8.65 -21.69 10.16
N ARG A 169 -7.95 -20.55 10.22
CA ARG A 169 -8.22 -19.46 11.18
C ARG A 169 -9.31 -18.48 10.69
N GLY A 170 -9.95 -18.77 9.56
CA GLY A 170 -11.12 -18.03 9.07
C GLY A 170 -10.85 -17.04 7.93
N ALA A 171 -9.61 -16.95 7.43
CA ALA A 171 -9.26 -15.99 6.37
C ALA A 171 -10.11 -16.18 5.09
N GLY A 172 -10.47 -17.42 4.75
CA GLY A 172 -11.23 -17.76 3.54
C GLY A 172 -12.59 -17.05 3.44
N GLN A 173 -13.19 -16.65 4.56
CA GLN A 173 -14.49 -15.95 4.58
C GLN A 173 -14.42 -14.52 4.02
N PHE A 174 -13.22 -13.97 3.86
CA PHE A 174 -12.97 -12.60 3.43
C PHE A 174 -12.24 -12.53 2.08
N LEU A 175 -12.02 -13.67 1.42
CA LEU A 175 -11.38 -13.70 0.11
C LEU A 175 -12.42 -13.53 -1.00
N GLY A 176 -12.28 -12.46 -1.76
CA GLY A 176 -12.99 -12.26 -3.04
C GLY A 176 -12.21 -12.86 -4.20
N GLU A 177 -12.89 -13.24 -5.28
CA GLU A 177 -12.19 -13.64 -6.51
C GLU A 177 -11.56 -12.40 -7.17
N HIS A 178 -10.26 -12.44 -7.41
CA HIS A 178 -9.55 -11.36 -8.11
C HIS A 178 -9.49 -11.63 -9.62
N HIS A 179 -9.86 -10.62 -10.41
CA HIS A 179 -10.05 -10.70 -11.85
C HIS A 179 -8.82 -10.24 -12.65
N TRP A 180 -7.65 -10.79 -12.34
CA TRP A 180 -6.39 -10.43 -13.01
C TRP A 180 -6.37 -10.77 -14.51
N GLU A 181 -7.31 -11.59 -15.00
CA GLU A 181 -7.50 -11.82 -16.43
C GLU A 181 -7.80 -10.54 -17.21
N PHE A 182 -8.39 -9.53 -16.57
CA PHE A 182 -8.61 -8.27 -17.24
C PHE A 182 -7.28 -7.53 -17.47
N LEU A 183 -6.34 -7.56 -16.52
CA LEU A 183 -5.00 -6.97 -16.71
C LEU A 183 -4.17 -7.79 -17.69
N ALA A 184 -4.20 -9.11 -17.58
CA ALA A 184 -3.44 -10.01 -18.45
C ALA A 184 -3.77 -9.85 -19.94
N LYS A 185 -4.92 -9.25 -20.26
CA LYS A 185 -5.30 -8.91 -21.63
C LYS A 185 -4.39 -7.86 -22.26
N ASP A 186 -4.02 -6.84 -21.49
CA ASP A 186 -3.34 -5.65 -21.98
C ASP A 186 -1.87 -5.61 -21.54
N TYR A 187 -1.55 -6.24 -20.41
CA TYR A 187 -0.24 -6.19 -19.75
C TYR A 187 0.47 -7.54 -19.71
N ASN A 188 1.79 -7.48 -19.62
CA ASN A 188 2.61 -8.62 -19.23
C ASN A 188 2.62 -8.64 -17.71
N ILE A 189 1.79 -9.50 -17.09
CA ILE A 189 1.70 -9.57 -15.63
C ILE A 189 2.53 -10.73 -15.09
N SER A 190 2.91 -10.64 -13.81
CA SER A 190 3.39 -11.77 -13.01
C SER A 190 2.77 -11.65 -11.63
N ILE A 191 2.27 -12.74 -11.07
CA ILE A 191 1.63 -12.78 -9.75
C ILE A 191 2.46 -13.66 -8.83
N VAL A 192 2.89 -13.09 -7.71
CA VAL A 192 3.82 -13.72 -6.76
C VAL A 192 3.35 -13.55 -5.31
N SER A 193 3.87 -14.40 -4.43
CA SER A 193 3.75 -14.24 -2.98
C SER A 193 4.77 -13.22 -2.44
N PRO A 194 4.57 -12.67 -1.23
CA PRO A 194 5.50 -11.74 -0.58
C PRO A 194 6.96 -12.17 -0.58
N ASP A 195 7.22 -13.44 -0.25
CA ASP A 195 8.57 -14.02 -0.12
C ASP A 195 9.34 -14.11 -1.45
N GLU A 196 8.60 -14.10 -2.57
CA GLU A 196 9.15 -14.09 -3.92
C GLU A 196 9.42 -12.68 -4.44
N LEU A 197 8.95 -11.63 -3.75
CA LEU A 197 9.02 -10.23 -4.23
C LEU A 197 10.45 -9.81 -4.61
N PRO A 198 11.49 -9.97 -3.77
CA PRO A 198 12.84 -9.51 -4.12
C PRO A 198 13.39 -10.15 -5.40
N GLU A 199 13.19 -11.46 -5.57
CA GLU A 199 13.63 -12.21 -6.75
C GLU A 199 12.82 -11.83 -8.00
N ALA A 200 11.52 -11.59 -7.82
CA ALA A 200 10.64 -11.14 -8.90
C ALA A 200 11.00 -9.73 -9.39
N LEU A 201 11.35 -8.80 -8.48
CA LEU A 201 11.81 -7.45 -8.85
C LEU A 201 13.06 -7.52 -9.75
N GLU A 202 14.04 -8.37 -9.39
CA GLU A 202 15.28 -8.54 -10.16
C GLU A 202 15.04 -9.19 -11.54
N ARG A 203 14.26 -10.27 -11.58
CA ARG A 203 14.06 -11.05 -12.81
C ARG A 203 13.04 -10.44 -13.76
N PHE A 204 11.92 -10.00 -13.22
CA PHE A 204 10.80 -9.51 -14.02
C PHE A 204 10.97 -8.05 -14.41
N GLN A 205 11.65 -7.25 -13.57
CA GLN A 205 11.89 -5.82 -13.76
C GLN A 205 10.60 -5.05 -14.11
N PRO A 206 9.59 -5.08 -13.22
CA PRO A 206 8.31 -4.44 -13.47
C PRO A 206 8.41 -2.92 -13.64
N GLN A 207 7.51 -2.36 -14.45
CA GLN A 207 7.29 -0.92 -14.54
C GLN A 207 6.29 -0.43 -13.48
N VAL A 208 5.44 -1.34 -12.96
CA VAL A 208 4.50 -1.08 -11.88
C VAL A 208 4.45 -2.30 -10.95
N VAL A 209 4.44 -2.04 -9.65
CA VAL A 209 4.19 -3.04 -8.60
C VAL A 209 2.81 -2.77 -7.99
N VAL A 210 1.98 -3.81 -7.92
CA VAL A 210 0.67 -3.78 -7.26
C VAL A 210 0.74 -4.63 -5.99
N LEU A 211 0.53 -4.03 -4.82
CA LEU A 211 0.41 -4.73 -3.54
C LEU A 211 -1.07 -4.94 -3.23
N SER A 212 -1.56 -6.16 -3.45
CA SER A 212 -2.98 -6.49 -3.37
C SER A 212 -3.31 -7.23 -2.09
N ASN A 213 -4.18 -6.63 -1.28
CA ASN A 213 -4.87 -7.29 -0.17
C ASN A 213 -3.94 -8.07 0.81
N LEU A 214 -2.80 -7.50 1.18
CA LEU A 214 -1.80 -8.12 2.07
C LEU A 214 -2.19 -8.02 3.57
N TRP A 215 -3.43 -8.37 3.89
CA TRP A 215 -4.01 -8.16 5.22
C TRP A 215 -3.87 -9.35 6.15
N VAL A 216 -3.55 -10.54 5.66
CA VAL A 216 -3.27 -11.70 6.53
C VAL A 216 -1.85 -11.54 7.10
N PRO A 217 -1.60 -11.84 8.38
CA PRO A 217 -0.26 -11.69 8.98
C PRO A 217 0.84 -12.41 8.19
N ASP A 218 0.55 -13.64 7.74
CA ASP A 218 1.48 -14.47 6.95
C ASP A 218 1.67 -13.95 5.50
N TRP A 219 0.93 -12.92 5.09
CA TRP A 219 1.00 -12.28 3.77
C TRP A 219 1.65 -10.89 3.83
N GLY A 220 1.99 -10.40 5.02
CA GLY A 220 2.63 -9.11 5.18
C GLY A 220 4.04 -9.11 4.62
N LEU A 221 4.46 -7.96 4.07
CA LEU A 221 5.85 -7.71 3.74
C LEU A 221 6.67 -7.54 5.02
N ASP A 222 7.82 -8.20 5.08
CA ASP A 222 8.83 -7.98 6.11
C ASP A 222 9.70 -6.75 5.81
N SER A 223 10.63 -6.41 6.72
CA SER A 223 11.49 -5.25 6.53
C SER A 223 12.49 -5.41 5.38
N GLY A 224 12.94 -6.63 5.08
CA GLY A 224 13.82 -6.90 3.95
C GLY A 224 13.10 -6.70 2.62
N GLU A 225 11.88 -7.23 2.51
CA GLU A 225 11.01 -7.10 1.34
C GLU A 225 10.59 -5.64 1.10
N MET A 226 10.21 -4.90 2.15
CA MET A 226 9.88 -3.48 2.03
C MET A 226 11.08 -2.63 1.61
N ASN A 227 12.27 -2.89 2.14
CA ASN A 227 13.48 -2.17 1.71
C ASN A 227 13.83 -2.49 0.25
N ALA A 228 13.76 -3.76 -0.16
CA ALA A 228 13.98 -4.16 -1.55
C ALA A 228 13.00 -3.47 -2.51
N LEU A 229 11.73 -3.37 -2.11
CA LEU A 229 10.72 -2.65 -2.89
C LEU A 229 11.03 -1.15 -2.97
N GLU A 230 11.33 -0.48 -1.86
CA GLU A 230 11.63 0.96 -1.88
C GLU A 230 12.86 1.26 -2.76
N ASP A 231 13.94 0.50 -2.59
CA ASP A 231 15.16 0.64 -3.39
C ASP A 231 14.87 0.46 -4.88
N TYR A 232 14.04 -0.52 -5.24
CA TYR A 232 13.62 -0.75 -6.61
C TYR A 232 12.80 0.42 -7.16
N LEU A 233 11.79 0.89 -6.43
CA LEU A 233 10.93 2.00 -6.85
C LEU A 233 11.74 3.28 -7.10
N ARG A 234 12.67 3.60 -6.20
CA ARG A 234 13.53 4.80 -6.32
C ARG A 234 14.54 4.71 -7.47
N SER A 235 15.16 3.54 -7.65
CA SER A 235 16.21 3.38 -8.67
C SER A 235 15.67 3.22 -10.09
N THR A 236 14.42 2.79 -10.24
CA THR A 236 13.80 2.52 -11.55
C THR A 236 12.66 3.46 -11.91
N HIS A 237 12.20 4.28 -10.95
CA HIS A 237 10.99 5.10 -11.06
C HIS A 237 9.72 4.29 -11.35
N ALA A 238 9.71 3.00 -10.99
CA ALA A 238 8.55 2.13 -11.18
C ALA A 238 7.36 2.61 -10.33
N GLY A 239 6.15 2.48 -10.88
CA GLY A 239 4.92 2.85 -10.18
C GLY A 239 4.59 1.90 -9.02
N LEU A 240 3.89 2.42 -8.00
CA LEU A 240 3.36 1.63 -6.89
C LEU A 240 1.84 1.80 -6.78
N ILE A 241 1.09 0.71 -6.71
CA ILE A 241 -0.34 0.72 -6.41
C ILE A 241 -0.61 -0.18 -5.21
N VAL A 242 -1.32 0.32 -4.21
CA VAL A 242 -1.61 -0.41 -2.97
C VAL A 242 -3.12 -0.45 -2.75
N THR A 243 -3.69 -1.64 -2.59
CA THR A 243 -5.14 -1.81 -2.36
C THR A 243 -5.48 -1.97 -0.87
N ALA A 244 -6.77 -1.84 -0.55
CA ALA A 244 -7.34 -1.67 0.78
C ALA A 244 -6.72 -2.52 1.90
N GLY A 245 -6.65 -3.85 1.71
CA GLY A 245 -6.23 -4.75 2.78
C GLY A 245 -4.76 -4.61 3.16
N THR A 246 -3.92 -4.10 2.25
CA THR A 246 -2.48 -4.03 2.47
C THR A 246 -2.11 -3.11 3.63
N LEU A 247 -2.86 -2.05 3.91
CA LEU A 247 -2.55 -1.15 5.04
C LEU A 247 -3.22 -1.54 6.37
N LEU A 248 -3.85 -2.72 6.48
CA LEU A 248 -4.48 -3.17 7.74
C LEU A 248 -3.44 -3.36 8.85
N ASP A 249 -3.43 -2.46 9.84
CA ASP A 249 -2.39 -2.43 10.88
C ASP A 249 -2.65 -3.38 12.05
N SER A 250 -3.86 -3.91 12.17
CA SER A 250 -4.20 -4.89 13.19
C SER A 250 -3.60 -6.27 12.95
N THR A 251 -3.21 -6.55 11.72
CA THR A 251 -2.56 -7.79 11.29
C THR A 251 -1.12 -7.55 10.86
N ASN A 252 -0.87 -6.46 10.12
CA ASN A 252 0.44 -6.10 9.59
C ASN A 252 0.84 -4.66 9.98
N PRO A 253 1.08 -4.38 11.28
CA PRO A 253 1.42 -3.03 11.76
C PRO A 253 2.68 -2.45 11.11
N GLN A 254 3.60 -3.31 10.66
CA GLN A 254 4.82 -2.90 9.96
C GLN A 254 4.57 -2.20 8.63
N HIS A 255 3.41 -2.42 7.99
CA HIS A 255 3.05 -1.74 6.74
C HIS A 255 2.74 -0.25 6.95
N ILE A 256 2.20 0.11 8.12
CA ILE A 256 2.15 1.52 8.54
C ILE A 256 3.52 1.96 9.01
N GLY A 257 4.15 1.13 9.85
CA GLY A 257 5.47 1.38 10.40
C GLY A 257 5.46 2.46 11.48
N SER A 258 6.66 2.79 11.95
CA SER A 258 6.89 3.86 12.91
C SER A 258 7.55 5.05 12.23
N PRO A 259 7.41 6.27 12.79
CA PRO A 259 8.06 7.47 12.29
C PRO A 259 9.54 7.28 11.93
N GLY A 260 9.88 7.55 10.66
CA GLY A 260 11.26 7.48 10.16
C GLY A 260 11.70 6.13 9.58
N ASN A 261 10.89 5.08 9.73
CA ASN A 261 11.18 3.78 9.13
C ASN A 261 10.51 3.62 7.77
N VAL A 262 11.16 2.86 6.90
CA VAL A 262 10.59 2.37 5.64
C VAL A 262 9.37 1.51 5.93
N SER A 263 8.28 1.85 5.26
CA SER A 263 7.01 1.13 5.30
C SER A 263 6.19 1.41 4.05
N VAL A 264 5.18 0.58 3.77
CA VAL A 264 4.24 0.82 2.66
C VAL A 264 3.58 2.20 2.78
N ALA A 265 3.20 2.63 3.99
CA ALA A 265 2.65 3.98 4.21
C ALA A 265 3.65 5.10 3.87
N SER A 266 4.95 4.93 4.16
CA SER A 266 5.97 5.92 3.80
C SER A 266 6.23 5.99 2.28
N MET A 267 6.17 4.85 1.58
CA MET A 267 6.26 4.80 0.11
C MET A 267 5.08 5.50 -0.55
N LEU A 268 3.91 5.47 0.09
CA LEU A 268 2.71 6.20 -0.34
C LEU A 268 2.69 7.69 0.06
N ARG A 269 3.69 8.17 0.81
CA ARG A 269 3.73 9.53 1.40
C ARG A 269 2.55 9.80 2.35
N MET A 270 2.21 8.78 3.15
CA MET A 270 1.14 8.80 4.15
C MET A 270 1.70 8.77 5.59
N GLU A 271 2.76 9.53 5.86
CA GLU A 271 3.40 9.68 7.17
C GLU A 271 2.45 10.07 8.32
N PRO A 272 1.32 10.78 8.11
CA PRO A 272 0.33 10.99 9.17
C PRO A 272 -0.23 9.68 9.76
N LEU A 273 -0.19 8.56 9.03
CA LEU A 273 -0.53 7.24 9.57
C LEU A 273 0.52 6.74 10.58
N GLN A 274 1.81 6.99 10.35
CA GLN A 274 2.86 6.67 11.32
C GLN A 274 2.71 7.49 12.61
N LEU A 275 2.29 8.76 12.48
CA LEU A 275 1.93 9.57 13.65
C LEU A 275 0.69 9.02 14.37
N ALA A 276 -0.31 8.53 13.63
CA ALA A 276 -1.51 7.92 14.20
C ALA A 276 -1.16 6.72 15.09
N VAL A 277 -0.21 5.88 14.68
CA VAL A 277 0.31 4.76 15.48
C VAL A 277 0.93 5.27 16.78
N ALA A 278 1.81 6.27 16.72
CA ALA A 278 2.45 6.84 17.91
C ALA A 278 1.44 7.46 18.89
N VAL A 279 0.41 8.14 18.37
CA VAL A 279 -0.68 8.72 19.18
C VAL A 279 -1.54 7.62 19.81
N ARG A 280 -1.90 6.57 19.06
CA ARG A 280 -2.64 5.42 19.57
C ARG A 280 -1.93 4.79 20.76
N ASP A 281 -0.62 4.57 20.63
CA ASP A 281 0.19 3.94 21.67
C ASP A 281 0.28 4.85 22.91
N ALA A 282 0.45 6.16 22.73
CA ALA A 282 0.44 7.14 23.82
C ALA A 282 -0.91 7.22 24.57
N LEU A 283 -2.02 6.94 23.87
CA LEU A 283 -3.36 6.89 24.45
C LEU A 283 -3.72 5.52 25.05
N ASN A 284 -2.81 4.53 25.01
CA ASN A 284 -3.06 3.13 25.40
C ASN A 284 -4.26 2.50 24.68
N MET A 285 -4.43 2.81 23.40
CA MET A 285 -5.53 2.31 22.56
C MET A 285 -5.09 1.17 21.65
N SER A 286 -4.36 0.19 22.16
CA SER A 286 -3.75 -0.87 21.34
C SER A 286 -4.76 -1.78 20.64
N ASP A 287 -6.01 -1.81 21.10
CA ASP A 287 -7.12 -2.52 20.45
C ASP A 287 -7.80 -1.70 19.35
N VAL A 288 -7.45 -0.42 19.19
CA VAL A 288 -8.02 0.47 18.19
C VAL A 288 -7.05 0.61 17.01
N PRO A 289 -7.35 0.01 15.86
CA PRO A 289 -6.52 0.12 14.67
C PRO A 289 -6.44 1.56 14.15
N VAL A 290 -5.34 1.86 13.45
CA VAL A 290 -5.25 3.07 12.63
C VAL A 290 -5.99 2.87 11.31
N MET A 291 -5.84 1.71 10.69
CA MET A 291 -6.42 1.33 9.40
C MET A 291 -7.23 0.05 9.55
N THR A 292 -8.46 0.00 9.03
CA THR A 292 -9.36 -1.16 9.19
C THR A 292 -9.70 -1.84 7.88
N MET A 293 -10.15 -3.09 7.99
CA MET A 293 -10.73 -3.79 6.84
C MET A 293 -12.10 -3.22 6.41
N ASN A 294 -12.58 -3.81 5.32
CA ASN A 294 -13.62 -3.40 4.41
C ASN A 294 -15.00 -3.02 4.98
N VAL A 295 -15.52 -1.86 4.56
CA VAL A 295 -16.83 -1.27 4.87
C VAL A 295 -17.58 -0.90 3.60
N ASN A 296 -18.62 -1.64 3.18
CA ASN A 296 -19.42 -1.19 2.04
C ASN A 296 -20.37 -0.07 2.47
N THR A 297 -20.16 1.14 1.96
CA THR A 297 -21.04 2.28 2.27
C THR A 297 -22.16 2.46 1.24
N GLY A 298 -22.12 1.73 0.13
CA GLY A 298 -23.11 1.81 -0.94
C GLY A 298 -23.06 3.12 -1.74
N TYR A 299 -22.04 3.96 -1.51
CA TYR A 299 -21.86 5.20 -2.26
C TYR A 299 -21.00 4.96 -3.50
N PRO A 300 -21.38 5.55 -4.64
CA PRO A 300 -20.55 5.51 -5.83
C PRO A 300 -19.29 6.34 -5.65
N MET A 301 -18.27 6.02 -6.44
CA MET A 301 -17.02 6.75 -6.47
C MET A 301 -17.09 7.88 -7.49
N MET A 302 -16.78 9.08 -7.05
CA MET A 302 -16.62 10.25 -7.91
C MET A 302 -15.15 10.35 -8.30
N LEU A 303 -14.88 10.24 -9.60
CA LEU A 303 -13.56 10.50 -10.15
C LEU A 303 -13.38 12.02 -10.29
N MET A 304 -12.24 12.52 -9.83
CA MET A 304 -11.88 13.94 -9.94
C MET A 304 -11.31 14.21 -11.34
N LYS A 305 -11.43 15.44 -11.84
CA LYS A 305 -10.77 15.86 -13.10
C LYS A 305 -9.30 16.20 -12.84
N GLN A 306 -8.54 15.20 -12.40
CA GLN A 306 -7.16 15.33 -11.98
C GLN A 306 -6.44 13.97 -12.12
N GLY A 307 -5.15 14.01 -12.40
CA GLY A 307 -4.34 12.80 -12.58
C GLY A 307 -4.79 12.00 -13.81
N PRO A 308 -5.01 10.67 -13.69
CA PRO A 308 -5.45 9.83 -14.82
C PRO A 308 -6.88 10.07 -15.29
N PHE A 309 -7.70 10.76 -14.50
CA PHE A 309 -9.16 10.73 -14.67
C PHE A 309 -9.72 11.96 -15.37
N ASP A 310 -10.65 11.74 -16.30
CA ASP A 310 -11.45 12.79 -16.97
C ASP A 310 -12.69 13.21 -16.16
N GLY A 311 -12.78 12.72 -14.92
CA GLY A 311 -13.92 12.83 -14.03
C GLY A 311 -15.05 11.86 -14.36
N GLY A 312 -16.09 11.88 -13.53
CA GLY A 312 -17.26 11.01 -13.72
C GLY A 312 -17.61 10.25 -12.44
N GLN A 313 -18.42 9.20 -12.59
CA GLN A 313 -18.88 8.39 -11.48
C GLN A 313 -18.78 6.92 -11.84
N VAL A 314 -18.20 6.14 -10.93
CA VAL A 314 -18.14 4.68 -11.02
C VAL A 314 -19.06 4.11 -9.94
N SER A 315 -20.02 3.28 -10.34
CA SER A 315 -20.90 2.57 -9.42
C SER A 315 -20.12 1.44 -8.77
N LEU A 316 -19.44 1.77 -7.68
CA LEU A 316 -18.66 0.85 -6.90
C LEU A 316 -19.56 0.07 -5.95
N ASN A 317 -19.54 -1.25 -6.05
CA ASN A 317 -20.06 -2.11 -4.99
C ASN A 317 -18.96 -2.45 -3.97
N VAL A 318 -18.11 -1.46 -3.68
CA VAL A 318 -16.85 -1.75 -3.03
C VAL A 318 -16.93 -1.38 -1.56
N SER A 319 -16.44 -2.33 -0.78
CA SER A 319 -16.17 -2.10 0.61
C SER A 319 -14.93 -1.18 0.73
N THR A 320 -14.86 -0.31 1.73
CA THR A 320 -13.79 0.68 1.91
C THR A 320 -13.13 0.62 3.29
N VAL A 321 -11.91 1.12 3.41
CA VAL A 321 -11.09 1.14 4.62
C VAL A 321 -11.34 2.40 5.46
N VAL A 322 -11.36 2.25 6.78
CA VAL A 322 -11.31 3.34 7.76
C VAL A 322 -9.85 3.61 8.13
N GLY A 323 -9.44 4.87 8.27
CA GLY A 323 -8.14 5.29 8.77
C GLY A 323 -7.49 6.40 7.98
N TRP A 324 -7.51 6.29 6.64
CA TRP A 324 -6.94 7.29 5.73
C TRP A 324 -7.58 8.69 5.87
N GLN A 325 -8.77 8.76 6.50
CA GLN A 325 -9.45 10.01 6.82
C GLN A 325 -8.66 10.97 7.72
N CYS A 326 -7.55 10.53 8.35
CA CYS A 326 -6.62 11.43 9.03
C CYS A 326 -6.03 12.52 8.11
N LEU A 327 -6.11 12.32 6.80
CA LEU A 327 -5.68 13.27 5.77
C LEU A 327 -6.77 14.28 5.39
N LEU A 328 -8.03 14.07 5.83
CA LEU A 328 -9.13 14.95 5.45
C LEU A 328 -9.14 16.26 6.26
N PRO A 329 -9.56 17.38 5.65
CA PRO A 329 -9.89 18.57 6.42
C PRO A 329 -11.08 18.32 7.35
N GLU A 330 -11.20 19.13 8.41
CA GLU A 330 -12.16 18.94 9.51
C GLU A 330 -13.62 18.79 9.03
N THR A 331 -14.03 19.54 8.01
CA THR A 331 -15.41 19.48 7.47
C THR A 331 -15.69 18.11 6.84
N GLN A 332 -14.78 17.62 5.99
CA GLN A 332 -14.90 16.33 5.30
C GLN A 332 -14.76 15.17 6.30
N LEU A 333 -13.86 15.29 7.27
CA LEU A 333 -13.74 14.33 8.36
C LEU A 333 -15.06 14.17 9.13
N GLY A 334 -15.73 15.29 9.43
CA GLY A 334 -17.03 15.27 10.09
C GLY A 334 -18.13 14.58 9.27
N ILE A 335 -18.09 14.66 7.94
CA ILE A 335 -19.01 13.93 7.05
C ILE A 335 -18.73 12.42 7.13
N SER A 336 -17.46 12.03 6.99
CA SER A 336 -17.04 10.63 7.04
C SER A 336 -17.38 9.98 8.38
N LYS A 337 -17.09 10.68 9.50
CA LYS A 337 -17.41 10.22 10.86
C LYS A 337 -18.88 9.84 11.02
N ARG A 338 -19.80 10.70 10.55
CA ARG A 338 -21.23 10.42 10.65
C ARG A 338 -21.63 9.19 9.83
N SER A 339 -21.05 9.02 8.65
CA SER A 339 -21.32 7.87 7.79
C SER A 339 -20.81 6.56 8.41
N LEU A 340 -19.55 6.54 8.85
CA LEU A 340 -18.92 5.34 9.40
C LEU A 340 -19.52 4.93 10.75
N VAL A 341 -19.85 5.87 11.63
CA VAL A 341 -20.57 5.57 12.88
C VAL A 341 -21.96 4.98 12.59
N LYS A 342 -22.68 5.53 11.61
CA LYS A 342 -23.98 4.98 11.19
C LYS A 342 -23.81 3.55 10.66
N PHE A 343 -22.84 3.33 9.78
CA PHE A 343 -22.53 2.01 9.24
C PHE A 343 -22.23 1.00 10.36
N ALA A 344 -21.39 1.38 11.33
CA ALA A 344 -21.01 0.50 12.43
C ALA A 344 -22.21 0.11 13.31
N ASN A 345 -23.11 1.05 13.57
CA ASN A 345 -24.34 0.79 14.32
C ASN A 345 -25.30 -0.14 13.56
N GLU A 346 -25.40 0.01 12.23
CA GLU A 346 -26.28 -0.80 11.38
C GLU A 346 -25.70 -2.21 11.10
N ASN A 347 -24.38 -2.39 11.16
CA ASN A 347 -23.68 -3.63 10.75
C ASN A 347 -22.94 -4.36 11.90
N GLY A 348 -23.25 -4.04 13.17
CA GLY A 348 -22.48 -4.53 14.32
C GLY A 348 -22.31 -6.05 14.42
N LEU A 349 -23.22 -6.86 13.87
CA LEU A 349 -23.04 -8.33 13.80
C LEU A 349 -21.92 -8.75 12.85
N ARG A 350 -21.90 -8.19 11.64
CA ARG A 350 -20.87 -8.46 10.63
C ARG A 350 -19.50 -7.97 11.10
N LEU A 351 -19.47 -6.83 11.79
CA LEU A 351 -18.25 -6.30 12.38
C LEU A 351 -17.67 -7.23 13.45
N ARG A 352 -18.50 -7.79 14.34
CA ARG A 352 -18.04 -8.78 15.33
C ARG A 352 -17.48 -10.06 14.70
N GLN A 353 -18.00 -10.46 13.54
CA GLN A 353 -17.44 -11.61 12.80
C GLN A 353 -16.05 -11.30 12.25
N ALA A 354 -15.88 -10.10 11.67
CA ALA A 354 -14.57 -9.61 11.23
C ALA A 354 -13.58 -9.50 12.40
N GLU A 355 -14.01 -8.93 13.53
CA GLU A 355 -13.22 -8.86 14.77
C GLU A 355 -12.77 -10.26 15.23
N GLY A 356 -13.67 -11.24 15.25
CA GLY A 356 -13.36 -12.62 15.62
C GLY A 356 -12.41 -13.32 14.64
N ALA A 357 -12.48 -13.01 13.35
CA ALA A 357 -11.55 -13.54 12.36
C ALA A 357 -10.14 -12.95 12.51
N VAL A 358 -10.04 -11.64 12.74
CA VAL A 358 -8.76 -10.99 13.05
C VAL A 358 -8.17 -11.55 14.34
N GLU A 359 -8.97 -11.68 15.41
CA GLU A 359 -8.53 -12.30 16.67
C GLU A 359 -8.10 -13.75 16.47
N GLY A 360 -8.80 -14.52 15.64
CA GLY A 360 -8.41 -15.88 15.26
C GLY A 360 -7.07 -15.94 14.54
N LEU A 361 -6.76 -14.95 13.71
CA LEU A 361 -5.52 -14.86 12.93
C LEU A 361 -4.32 -14.38 13.75
N THR A 362 -4.51 -13.39 14.63
CA THR A 362 -3.42 -12.68 15.33
C THR A 362 -3.32 -13.01 16.81
N GLY A 363 -4.39 -13.56 17.40
CA GLY A 363 -4.56 -13.67 18.84
C GLY A 363 -4.81 -12.33 19.55
N GLN A 364 -4.95 -11.23 18.81
CA GLN A 364 -5.14 -9.89 19.36
C GLN A 364 -6.58 -9.42 19.19
N LYS A 365 -7.09 -8.73 20.20
CA LYS A 365 -8.38 -8.07 20.12
C LYS A 365 -8.27 -6.82 19.26
N PHE A 366 -9.32 -6.58 18.48
CA PHE A 366 -9.44 -5.44 17.60
C PHE A 366 -10.86 -4.89 17.72
N ASN A 367 -10.98 -3.57 17.86
CA ASN A 367 -12.24 -2.87 18.11
C ASN A 367 -12.62 -2.02 16.90
N PHE A 368 -13.42 -2.59 16.01
CA PHE A 368 -13.85 -1.92 14.78
C PHE A 368 -14.69 -0.68 15.11
N SER A 369 -15.60 -0.81 16.08
CA SER A 369 -16.54 0.27 16.43
C SER A 369 -15.81 1.52 16.95
N ALA A 370 -14.74 1.32 17.73
CA ALA A 370 -13.88 2.42 18.16
C ALA A 370 -13.15 3.08 16.97
N ALA A 371 -12.63 2.28 16.03
CA ALA A 371 -11.98 2.82 14.83
C ALA A 371 -12.95 3.62 13.95
N ALA A 372 -14.16 3.10 13.73
CA ALA A 372 -15.23 3.75 12.96
C ALA A 372 -15.70 5.08 13.57
N SER A 373 -15.43 5.31 14.87
CA SER A 373 -15.67 6.61 15.51
C SER A 373 -14.70 7.72 15.05
N LEU A 374 -13.65 7.35 14.32
CA LEU A 374 -12.58 8.24 13.83
C LEU A 374 -11.89 9.04 14.95
N LEU A 375 -11.75 8.46 16.15
CA LEU A 375 -11.14 9.16 17.27
C LEU A 375 -9.68 9.56 16.96
N LEU A 376 -8.87 8.63 16.43
CA LEU A 376 -7.48 8.91 16.08
C LEU A 376 -7.37 9.99 14.99
N PRO A 377 -8.06 9.90 13.83
CA PRO A 377 -8.14 11.01 12.87
C PRO A 377 -8.55 12.35 13.49
N GLU A 378 -9.53 12.37 14.40
CA GLU A 378 -9.97 13.60 15.06
C GLU A 378 -8.86 14.23 15.91
N VAL A 379 -8.14 13.43 16.70
CA VAL A 379 -6.99 13.91 17.48
C VAL A 379 -5.92 14.47 16.53
N LEU A 380 -5.62 13.76 15.43
CA LEU A 380 -4.59 14.14 14.47
C LEU A 380 -4.90 15.46 13.76
N THR A 381 -6.16 15.77 13.49
CA THR A 381 -6.52 17.06 12.89
C THR A 381 -6.19 18.27 13.77
N LYS A 382 -6.09 18.07 15.10
CA LYS A 382 -5.85 19.11 16.11
C LYS A 382 -4.41 19.14 16.64
N VAL A 383 -3.57 18.23 16.16
CA VAL A 383 -2.15 18.18 16.52
C VAL A 383 -1.42 19.48 16.16
N SER A 384 -0.57 19.96 17.06
CA SER A 384 0.41 21.01 16.78
C SER A 384 1.82 20.41 16.66
N VAL A 385 2.58 20.88 15.66
CA VAL A 385 3.97 20.48 15.45
C VAL A 385 4.86 21.61 15.95
N SER A 386 5.63 21.35 17.00
CA SER A 386 6.57 22.30 17.60
C SER A 386 7.98 22.09 17.02
N ASP A 387 8.96 22.82 17.55
CA ASP A 387 10.36 22.66 17.16
C ASP A 387 11.00 21.39 17.75
N SER A 388 10.42 20.78 18.79
CA SER A 388 10.99 19.63 19.50
C SER A 388 10.14 18.37 19.39
N GLY A 389 8.93 18.46 18.84
CA GLY A 389 8.01 17.35 18.82
C GLY A 389 6.62 17.72 18.33
N VAL A 390 5.67 16.91 18.77
CA VAL A 390 4.27 16.98 18.39
C VAL A 390 3.44 16.99 19.67
N ALA A 391 2.58 17.99 19.81
CA ALA A 391 1.67 18.09 20.93
C ALA A 391 0.23 17.84 20.49
N PHE A 392 -0.53 17.10 21.29
CA PHE A 392 -1.95 16.85 21.06
C PHE A 392 -2.72 16.83 22.37
N GLU A 393 -4.02 17.12 22.29
CA GLU A 393 -4.91 17.13 23.44
C GLU A 393 -5.94 16.01 23.32
N HIS A 394 -6.12 15.25 24.40
CA HIS A 394 -7.18 14.27 24.53
C HIS A 394 -7.79 14.33 25.93
N ASN A 395 -9.13 14.45 26.03
CA ASN A 395 -9.86 14.58 27.30
C ASN A 395 -9.29 15.65 28.25
N GLY A 396 -8.89 16.81 27.73
CA GLY A 396 -8.33 17.92 28.52
C GLY A 396 -6.88 17.71 28.98
N THR A 397 -6.24 16.61 28.57
CA THR A 397 -4.82 16.33 28.86
C THR A 397 -4.00 16.59 27.61
N VAL A 398 -2.97 17.42 27.73
CA VAL A 398 -1.99 17.67 26.67
C VAL A 398 -0.86 16.66 26.79
N MET A 399 -0.55 15.97 25.70
CA MET A 399 0.55 15.01 25.57
C MET A 399 1.54 15.53 24.53
N GLU A 400 2.82 15.25 24.74
CA GLU A 400 3.91 15.61 23.83
C GLU A 400 4.69 14.36 23.42
N LEU A 401 4.95 14.24 22.13
CA LEU A 401 5.77 13.18 21.54
C LEU A 401 6.97 13.79 20.83
N SER A 402 8.16 13.27 21.12
CA SER A 402 9.40 13.69 20.45
C SER A 402 9.69 12.76 19.28
N PHE A 403 10.12 13.34 18.16
CA PHE A 403 10.50 12.60 16.95
C PHE A 403 11.80 13.13 16.39
N GLU A 404 12.40 12.35 15.49
CA GLU A 404 13.54 12.81 14.71
C GLU A 404 13.18 14.02 13.85
N ARG A 405 14.16 14.92 13.68
CA ARG A 405 13.98 16.18 12.96
C ARG A 405 13.44 15.98 11.54
N LYS A 406 13.95 14.99 10.81
CA LYS A 406 13.51 14.64 9.44
C LYS A 406 12.02 14.37 9.36
N PHE A 407 11.50 13.56 10.28
CA PHE A 407 10.08 13.26 10.34
C PHE A 407 9.25 14.50 10.70
N LEU A 408 9.72 15.32 11.66
CA LEU A 408 9.02 16.54 12.07
C LEU A 408 8.85 17.54 10.91
N GLU A 409 9.88 17.73 10.08
CA GLU A 409 9.80 18.68 8.97
C GLU A 409 8.84 18.20 7.87
N ARG A 410 8.86 16.90 7.53
CA ARG A 410 7.88 16.30 6.60
C ARG A 410 6.45 16.42 7.15
N LEU A 411 6.25 16.11 8.42
CA LEU A 411 4.94 16.27 9.07
C LEU A 411 4.48 17.74 9.07
N ARG A 412 5.37 18.69 9.36
CA ARG A 412 5.06 20.12 9.34
C ARG A 412 4.61 20.57 7.94
N LEU A 413 5.26 20.07 6.89
CA LEU A 413 4.88 20.33 5.50
C LEU A 413 3.49 19.76 5.18
N LEU A 414 3.26 18.47 5.48
CA LEU A 414 1.98 17.79 5.24
C LEU A 414 0.81 18.45 5.99
N ARG A 415 1.06 18.93 7.22
CA ARG A 415 0.05 19.67 7.99
C ARG A 415 -0.26 21.03 7.36
N ALA A 416 0.76 21.73 6.85
CA ALA A 416 0.57 23.04 6.22
C ALA A 416 -0.20 22.99 4.89
N VAL A 417 -0.10 21.89 4.14
CA VAL A 417 -0.87 21.70 2.90
C VAL A 417 -2.32 21.27 3.16
N GLY A 418 -2.65 20.87 4.39
CA GLY A 418 -4.02 20.72 4.86
C GLY A 418 -4.84 19.67 4.10
N GLY A 419 -4.24 18.50 3.83
CA GLY A 419 -4.93 17.38 3.17
C GLY A 419 -4.98 17.47 1.65
N ARG A 420 -4.16 18.34 1.03
CA ARG A 420 -3.98 18.41 -0.43
C ARG A 420 -2.91 17.46 -0.97
N TYR A 421 -2.15 16.82 -0.08
CA TYR A 421 -1.12 15.85 -0.43
C TYR A 421 -1.07 14.72 0.61
N PRO A 422 -1.09 13.42 0.20
CA PRO A 422 -1.34 12.92 -1.15
C PRO A 422 -2.64 13.46 -1.76
N VAL A 423 -2.69 13.55 -3.08
CA VAL A 423 -3.79 14.12 -3.87
C VAL A 423 -4.97 13.16 -3.87
N LEU A 424 -6.17 13.69 -3.66
CA LEU A 424 -7.40 12.92 -3.73
C LEU A 424 -7.89 12.84 -5.19
N LEU A 425 -7.61 11.72 -5.87
CA LEU A 425 -8.01 11.49 -7.26
C LEU A 425 -9.44 10.99 -7.41
N ALA A 426 -9.96 10.30 -6.40
CA ALA A 426 -11.34 9.85 -6.38
C ALA A 426 -11.85 9.79 -4.94
N ARG A 427 -13.16 9.94 -4.76
CA ARG A 427 -13.81 9.77 -3.46
C ARG A 427 -15.28 9.39 -3.54
N THR A 428 -15.79 8.74 -2.51
CA THR A 428 -17.23 8.66 -2.29
C THR A 428 -17.80 9.99 -1.79
N SER A 429 -19.11 10.19 -1.90
CA SER A 429 -19.76 11.43 -1.43
C SER A 429 -19.69 11.61 0.09
N ASP A 430 -19.58 10.52 0.82
CA ASP A 430 -19.47 10.49 2.27
C ASP A 430 -18.02 10.44 2.78
N TYR A 431 -17.01 10.45 1.89
CA TYR A 431 -15.58 10.36 2.23
C TYR A 431 -15.20 9.12 3.04
N SER A 432 -15.92 8.02 2.84
CA SER A 432 -15.55 6.71 3.37
C SER A 432 -14.53 6.01 2.46
N GLY A 433 -14.63 6.21 1.14
CA GLY A 433 -13.69 5.67 0.16
C GLY A 433 -12.98 6.72 -0.65
N ALA A 434 -11.75 6.40 -1.06
CA ALA A 434 -10.87 7.27 -1.81
C ALA A 434 -9.84 6.52 -2.66
N ILE A 435 -9.36 7.20 -3.70
CA ILE A 435 -8.08 6.94 -4.34
C ILE A 435 -7.19 8.14 -4.03
N LEU A 436 -6.07 7.87 -3.36
CA LEU A 436 -5.04 8.85 -3.02
C LEU A 436 -3.82 8.62 -3.91
N ALA A 437 -3.16 9.67 -4.36
CA ALA A 437 -1.97 9.56 -5.19
C ALA A 437 -0.89 10.57 -4.80
N SER A 438 0.35 10.17 -4.99
CA SER A 438 1.54 10.99 -4.77
C SER A 438 2.47 10.91 -5.98
N ASP A 439 3.09 12.05 -6.30
CA ASP A 439 4.17 12.18 -7.28
C ASP A 439 5.46 12.48 -6.52
N GLY A 440 6.53 11.75 -6.81
CA GLY A 440 7.86 11.96 -6.22
C GLY A 440 8.94 11.44 -7.16
N ASP A 441 9.86 10.63 -6.66
CA ASP A 441 10.75 9.80 -7.50
C ASP A 441 9.99 8.75 -8.31
N TYR A 442 8.79 8.40 -7.89
CA TYR A 442 7.88 7.53 -8.60
C TYR A 442 6.45 7.98 -8.33
N ARG A 443 5.51 7.42 -9.10
CA ARG A 443 4.08 7.59 -8.85
C ARG A 443 3.58 6.49 -7.94
N ALA A 444 2.90 6.89 -6.88
CA ALA A 444 2.29 5.95 -5.95
C ALA A 444 0.79 6.24 -5.80
N ALA A 445 -0.02 5.20 -5.70
CA ALA A 445 -1.45 5.31 -5.46
C ALA A 445 -1.91 4.35 -4.37
N TYR A 446 -2.72 4.85 -3.44
CA TYR A 446 -3.46 4.05 -2.49
C TYR A 446 -4.93 4.03 -2.87
N VAL A 447 -5.50 2.83 -2.93
CA VAL A 447 -6.90 2.59 -3.22
C VAL A 447 -7.54 2.03 -1.96
N SER A 448 -8.47 2.76 -1.37
CA SER A 448 -9.07 2.36 -0.09
C SER A 448 -10.10 1.22 -0.21
N PHE A 449 -10.14 0.52 -1.35
CA PHE A 449 -11.13 -0.48 -1.71
C PHE A 449 -10.55 -1.48 -2.73
N GLU A 450 -11.21 -2.61 -2.96
CA GLU A 450 -10.72 -3.69 -3.84
C GLU A 450 -11.17 -3.43 -5.30
N LEU A 451 -10.26 -2.96 -6.15
CA LEU A 451 -10.50 -2.82 -7.59
C LEU A 451 -10.39 -4.17 -8.31
N GLU A 452 -9.49 -5.01 -7.82
CA GLU A 452 -9.15 -6.33 -8.33
C GLU A 452 -10.28 -7.35 -8.20
N ALA A 453 -11.14 -7.20 -7.19
CA ALA A 453 -12.33 -8.02 -6.96
C ALA A 453 -13.60 -7.43 -7.62
N GLY A 454 -13.45 -6.32 -8.35
CA GLY A 454 -14.54 -5.60 -8.99
C GLY A 454 -14.90 -6.11 -10.39
N GLY A 455 -15.83 -5.42 -11.04
CA GLY A 455 -16.21 -5.66 -12.42
C GLY A 455 -15.34 -4.89 -13.42
N LYS A 456 -15.88 -4.74 -14.64
CA LYS A 456 -15.18 -4.06 -15.73
C LYS A 456 -14.91 -2.57 -15.45
N ASP A 457 -15.80 -1.91 -14.73
CA ASP A 457 -15.66 -0.47 -14.48
C ASP A 457 -14.57 -0.22 -13.42
N GLU A 458 -14.52 -1.01 -12.36
CA GLU A 458 -13.41 -1.05 -11.40
C GLU A 458 -12.09 -1.34 -12.09
N PHE A 459 -12.07 -2.34 -12.96
CA PHE A 459 -10.89 -2.66 -13.73
C PHE A 459 -10.38 -1.48 -14.57
N ASN A 460 -11.27 -0.73 -15.23
CA ASN A 460 -10.85 0.43 -16.03
C ASN A 460 -10.15 1.48 -15.15
N VAL A 461 -10.62 1.69 -13.92
CA VAL A 461 -9.97 2.59 -12.96
C VAL A 461 -8.57 2.07 -12.60
N LEU A 462 -8.42 0.77 -12.33
CA LEU A 462 -7.10 0.18 -12.06
C LEU A 462 -6.16 0.33 -13.26
N LYS A 463 -6.67 0.09 -14.47
CA LYS A 463 -5.93 0.26 -15.73
C LYS A 463 -5.43 1.69 -15.89
N GLU A 464 -6.30 2.68 -15.67
CA GLU A 464 -5.95 4.10 -15.76
C GLU A 464 -4.88 4.50 -14.72
N LEU A 465 -4.94 3.95 -13.51
CA LEU A 465 -3.89 4.14 -12.49
C LEU A 465 -2.55 3.51 -12.92
N ILE A 466 -2.57 2.29 -13.48
CA ILE A 466 -1.37 1.63 -14.00
C ILE A 466 -0.75 2.47 -15.12
N ASP A 467 -1.53 2.86 -16.13
CA ASP A 467 -1.03 3.67 -17.26
C ASP A 467 -0.48 5.03 -16.80
N TRP A 468 -1.14 5.67 -15.83
CA TRP A 468 -0.64 6.90 -15.22
C TRP A 468 0.67 6.68 -14.46
N SER A 469 0.78 5.62 -13.68
CA SER A 469 2.02 5.34 -12.93
C SER A 469 3.20 4.99 -13.84
N ILE A 470 2.97 4.28 -14.96
CA ILE A 470 3.98 3.99 -15.99
C ILE A 470 4.46 5.28 -16.67
N SER A 471 3.56 6.23 -16.87
CA SER A 471 3.84 7.49 -17.57
C SER A 471 4.55 8.51 -16.66
N TYR A 472 5.40 8.04 -15.76
CA TYR A 472 6.18 8.85 -14.84
C TYR A 472 7.06 9.84 -15.61
N ALA A 473 7.05 11.08 -15.16
CA ALA A 473 7.98 12.11 -15.60
C ALA A 473 8.50 12.79 -14.34
N GLU A 474 9.81 12.92 -14.24
CA GLU A 474 10.45 13.55 -13.09
C GLU A 474 9.93 14.98 -12.93
N PRO A 475 9.33 15.33 -11.78
CA PRO A 475 8.76 16.66 -11.59
C PRO A 475 9.87 17.70 -11.46
N GLU A 476 9.71 18.84 -12.14
CA GLU A 476 10.68 19.94 -12.09
C GLU A 476 10.76 20.49 -10.65
N LYS A 477 11.99 20.58 -10.11
CA LYS A 477 12.22 21.17 -8.79
C LYS A 477 11.86 22.65 -8.82
N PRO A 478 10.94 23.14 -7.95
CA PRO A 478 10.55 24.55 -7.94
C PRO A 478 11.71 25.45 -7.50
N GLU A 479 11.79 26.66 -8.06
CA GLU A 479 12.68 27.70 -7.54
C GLU A 479 12.29 28.05 -6.10
N VAL A 480 13.29 28.06 -5.21
CA VAL A 480 13.16 28.48 -3.82
C VAL A 480 13.64 29.92 -3.68
N VAL A 481 12.71 30.82 -3.41
CA VAL A 481 13.01 32.23 -3.14
C VAL A 481 13.29 32.41 -1.66
N VAL A 482 14.52 32.82 -1.32
CA VAL A 482 14.94 33.08 0.06
C VAL A 482 14.92 34.59 0.34
N LEU A 483 13.93 35.04 1.10
CA LEU A 483 13.84 36.41 1.62
C LEU A 483 14.71 36.53 2.88
N ALA A 484 15.78 37.32 2.79
CA ALA A 484 16.68 37.54 3.93
C ALA A 484 17.41 38.89 3.86
N ASN A 485 17.51 39.58 4.99
CA ASN A 485 18.42 40.71 5.15
C ASN A 485 19.89 40.23 5.10
N ASP A 486 20.85 41.17 5.03
CA ASP A 486 22.27 40.83 4.91
C ASP A 486 22.84 40.10 6.12
N ILE A 487 22.27 40.34 7.30
CA ILE A 487 22.73 39.75 8.57
C ILE A 487 22.36 38.27 8.60
N ASP A 488 21.07 37.94 8.45
CA ASP A 488 20.56 36.56 8.53
C ASP A 488 21.08 35.72 7.36
N TRP A 489 21.22 36.33 6.18
CA TRP A 489 21.87 35.69 5.03
C TRP A 489 23.33 35.29 5.32
N SER A 490 24.08 36.18 5.97
CA SER A 490 25.50 35.96 6.27
C SER A 490 25.72 34.97 7.42
N ILE A 491 24.79 34.88 8.37
CA ILE A 491 24.89 33.96 9.50
C ILE A 491 24.76 32.50 9.02
N LYS A 492 23.63 32.15 8.42
CA LYS A 492 23.35 30.78 7.95
C LYS A 492 22.57 30.69 6.65
N GLY A 493 22.02 31.79 6.12
CA GLY A 493 21.24 31.76 4.87
C GLY A 493 22.01 31.21 3.65
N LYS A 494 23.29 31.55 3.51
CA LYS A 494 24.15 30.95 2.46
C LYS A 494 24.28 29.44 2.58
N LEU A 495 24.40 28.93 3.81
CA LEU A 495 24.54 27.50 4.06
C LEU A 495 23.23 26.76 3.73
N LEU A 496 22.09 27.33 4.12
CA LEU A 496 20.77 26.82 3.74
C LEU A 496 20.61 26.77 2.22
N ALA A 497 20.95 27.85 1.52
CA ALA A 497 20.88 27.89 0.06
C ALA A 497 21.72 26.78 -0.56
N SER A 498 22.98 26.62 -0.13
CA SER A 498 23.86 25.56 -0.64
C SER A 498 23.33 24.14 -0.36
N GLN A 499 22.66 23.92 0.78
CA GLN A 499 22.04 22.63 1.06
C GLN A 499 20.83 22.36 0.15
N LEU A 500 19.97 23.36 -0.05
CA LEU A 500 18.82 23.24 -0.95
C LEU A 500 19.26 23.03 -2.41
N GLU A 501 20.31 23.73 -2.84
CA GLU A 501 20.96 23.52 -4.15
C GLU A 501 21.53 22.10 -4.28
N ALA A 502 22.14 21.55 -3.22
CA ALA A 502 22.63 20.17 -3.21
C ALA A 502 21.51 19.13 -3.32
N LEU A 503 20.27 19.49 -2.94
CA LEU A 503 19.07 18.69 -3.13
C LEU A 503 18.39 18.95 -4.49
N GLY A 504 19.00 19.78 -5.34
CA GLY A 504 18.54 20.06 -6.71
C GLY A 504 17.62 21.26 -6.86
N PHE A 505 17.32 22.01 -5.79
CA PHE A 505 16.49 23.20 -5.91
C PHE A 505 17.29 24.39 -6.48
N PRO A 506 16.78 25.11 -7.49
CA PRO A 506 17.31 26.42 -7.83
C PRO A 506 16.98 27.40 -6.70
N VAL A 507 17.99 28.05 -6.12
CA VAL A 507 17.80 28.97 -5.00
C VAL A 507 18.09 30.40 -5.41
N LYS A 508 17.16 31.31 -5.09
CA LYS A 508 17.32 32.74 -5.34
C LYS A 508 17.16 33.53 -4.07
N ARG A 509 18.24 34.21 -3.64
CA ARG A 509 18.17 35.19 -2.56
C ARG A 509 17.52 36.48 -3.07
N VAL A 510 16.61 37.04 -2.28
CA VAL A 510 16.02 38.37 -2.51
C VAL A 510 15.99 39.20 -1.22
N THR A 511 16.06 40.51 -1.38
CA THR A 511 15.84 41.48 -0.30
C THR A 511 14.38 41.90 -0.22
N ALA A 512 13.97 42.59 0.85
CA ALA A 512 12.58 43.01 1.03
C ALA A 512 12.09 43.97 -0.07
N ASP A 513 12.98 44.79 -0.62
CA ASP A 513 12.67 45.75 -1.70
C ASP A 513 12.42 45.06 -3.05
N GLU A 514 12.96 43.85 -3.23
CA GLU A 514 12.82 43.05 -4.45
C GLU A 514 11.69 42.01 -4.33
N PHE A 515 11.34 41.64 -3.10
CA PHE A 515 10.48 40.49 -2.82
C PHE A 515 9.06 40.62 -3.39
N ASP A 516 8.52 41.83 -3.50
CA ASP A 516 7.20 42.06 -4.10
C ASP A 516 7.08 41.45 -5.51
N SER A 517 8.17 41.42 -6.29
CA SER A 517 8.23 40.83 -7.63
C SER A 517 8.42 39.30 -7.66
N HIS A 518 8.57 38.68 -6.49
CA HIS A 518 8.84 37.25 -6.31
C HIS A 518 7.85 36.57 -5.36
N LYS A 519 6.80 37.29 -4.93
CA LYS A 519 5.76 36.78 -4.04
C LYS A 519 4.94 35.64 -4.61
N ASP A 520 4.96 35.43 -5.91
CA ASP A 520 4.23 34.38 -6.61
C ASP A 520 5.03 33.08 -6.74
N ALA A 521 6.31 33.05 -6.31
CA ALA A 521 7.15 31.86 -6.35
C ALA A 521 6.50 30.68 -5.60
N GLY A 522 6.63 29.48 -6.17
CA GLY A 522 6.02 28.25 -5.61
C GLY A 522 6.54 27.91 -4.21
N VAL A 523 7.82 28.21 -3.92
CA VAL A 523 8.42 28.05 -2.59
C VAL A 523 9.10 29.35 -2.16
N VAL A 524 8.72 29.86 -0.99
CA VAL A 524 9.36 31.00 -0.34
C VAL A 524 9.88 30.59 1.03
N VAL A 525 11.15 30.91 1.32
CA VAL A 525 11.74 30.78 2.65
C VAL A 525 12.06 32.17 3.20
N ILE A 526 11.55 32.51 4.37
CA ILE A 526 11.80 33.79 5.04
C ILE A 526 12.74 33.56 6.23
N LEU A 527 13.85 34.27 6.23
CA LEU A 527 14.84 34.24 7.32
C LEU A 527 14.72 35.51 8.15
N GLY A 528 14.38 35.35 9.43
CA GLY A 528 14.26 36.44 10.39
C GLY A 528 12.87 36.52 11.04
N GLY A 529 12.81 37.12 12.22
CA GLY A 529 11.59 37.23 13.02
C GLY A 529 10.69 38.42 12.70
N PRO A 530 9.55 38.56 13.43
CA PRO A 530 8.59 39.66 13.26
C PRO A 530 9.22 41.04 13.40
N ASP A 531 10.35 41.17 14.10
CA ASP A 531 11.05 42.43 14.35
C ASP A 531 12.34 42.55 13.53
N ALA A 532 12.55 41.68 12.53
CA ALA A 532 13.70 41.72 11.63
C ALA A 532 13.77 43.04 10.84
N TYR A 533 15.00 43.53 10.67
CA TYR A 533 15.32 44.76 9.95
C TYR A 533 15.08 44.66 8.44
N ASP A 534 15.30 45.77 7.74
CA ASP A 534 15.30 45.87 6.28
C ASP A 534 14.01 45.34 5.65
N GLY A 535 12.86 45.64 6.27
CA GLY A 535 11.53 45.29 5.75
C GLY A 535 11.11 43.83 5.91
N VAL A 536 12.02 42.89 6.23
CA VAL A 536 11.71 41.45 6.33
C VAL A 536 10.63 41.17 7.38
N GLY A 537 10.71 41.80 8.55
CA GLY A 537 9.73 41.62 9.63
C GLY A 537 8.30 41.99 9.21
N ALA A 538 8.12 42.89 8.22
CA ALA A 538 6.80 43.23 7.71
C ALA A 538 6.14 42.08 6.96
N TYR A 539 6.91 41.26 6.25
CA TYR A 539 6.40 40.06 5.59
C TYR A 539 6.12 38.95 6.59
N VAL A 540 7.00 38.74 7.57
CA VAL A 540 6.78 37.74 8.65
C VAL A 540 5.46 38.01 9.39
N ARG A 541 5.14 39.27 9.68
CA ARG A 541 3.87 39.66 10.32
C ARG A 541 2.63 39.44 9.45
N GLN A 542 2.77 39.31 8.13
CA GLN A 542 1.67 38.94 7.24
C GLN A 542 1.45 37.41 7.25
N VAL A 543 2.52 36.64 7.42
CA VAL A 543 2.48 35.17 7.36
C VAL A 543 2.03 34.55 8.68
N LEU A 544 2.50 35.09 9.81
CA LEU A 544 2.29 34.52 11.15
C LEU A 544 1.17 35.23 11.92
N SER A 545 0.41 34.46 12.73
CA SER A 545 -0.58 35.04 13.65
C SER A 545 0.08 35.87 14.77
N ALA A 546 -0.69 36.68 15.49
CA ALA A 546 -0.16 37.48 16.59
C ALA A 546 0.45 36.60 17.71
N GLU A 547 -0.17 35.45 17.99
CA GLU A 547 0.30 34.46 18.95
C GLU A 547 1.63 33.85 18.52
N GLU A 548 1.76 33.52 17.23
CA GLU A 548 2.98 32.95 16.66
C GLU A 548 4.12 33.97 16.62
N GLN A 549 3.82 35.21 16.26
CA GLN A 549 4.79 36.30 16.34
C GLN A 549 5.32 36.47 17.76
N ASN A 550 4.45 36.38 18.77
CA ASN A 550 4.87 36.44 20.17
C ASN A 550 5.66 35.18 20.60
N ALA A 551 5.31 34.01 20.05
CA ALA A 551 6.07 32.77 20.28
C ALA A 551 7.51 32.89 19.76
N VAL A 552 7.70 33.51 18.59
CA VAL A 552 9.04 33.83 18.06
C VAL A 552 9.79 34.79 18.98
N ARG A 553 9.17 35.91 19.37
CA ARG A 553 9.80 36.93 20.26
C ARG A 553 10.21 36.37 21.63
N THR A 554 9.52 35.33 22.10
CA THR A 554 9.79 34.68 23.39
C THR A 554 10.64 33.41 23.26
N GLY A 555 11.11 33.09 22.04
CA GLY A 555 11.92 31.91 21.77
C GLY A 555 11.19 30.57 21.88
N LYS A 556 9.86 30.58 22.01
CA LYS A 556 9.04 29.37 22.22
C LYS A 556 8.88 28.52 20.96
N ALA A 557 8.86 29.16 19.79
CA ALA A 557 8.74 28.50 18.49
C ALA A 557 9.42 29.36 17.43
N GLY A 558 9.98 28.72 16.40
CA GLY A 558 10.70 29.46 15.36
C GLY A 558 10.63 28.89 13.96
N MET A 559 9.89 27.80 13.75
CA MET A 559 9.75 27.20 12.42
C MET A 559 8.27 27.01 12.07
N PHE A 560 7.85 27.63 10.98
CA PHE A 560 6.46 27.63 10.53
C PHE A 560 6.39 27.35 9.04
N ILE A 561 5.38 26.60 8.61
CA ILE A 561 5.05 26.43 7.19
C ILE A 561 3.61 26.88 6.98
N ARG A 562 3.39 27.63 5.90
CA ARG A 562 2.09 28.11 5.44
C ARG A 562 1.92 27.81 3.97
N THR A 563 0.67 27.78 3.53
CA THR A 563 0.35 27.66 2.12
C THR A 563 -0.57 28.79 1.69
N GLY A 564 -0.47 29.21 0.42
CA GLY A 564 -1.44 30.12 -0.16
C GLY A 564 -1.41 31.56 0.39
N VAL A 565 -0.27 32.02 0.91
CA VAL A 565 -0.18 33.33 1.59
C VAL A 565 -0.35 34.48 0.60
N TRP A 566 0.36 34.43 -0.54
CA TRP A 566 0.29 35.46 -1.58
C TRP A 566 -0.23 34.93 -2.92
N SER A 567 0.12 33.70 -3.29
CA SER A 567 -0.40 33.02 -4.49
C SER A 567 -0.96 31.64 -4.13
N SER A 568 -1.94 31.15 -4.91
CA SER A 568 -2.47 29.79 -4.73
C SER A 568 -1.38 28.75 -4.98
N GLY A 569 -1.32 27.69 -4.17
CA GLY A 569 -0.35 26.61 -4.32
C GLY A 569 1.05 26.88 -3.77
N GLN A 570 1.34 28.11 -3.38
CA GLN A 570 2.62 28.47 -2.77
C GLN A 570 2.82 27.83 -1.39
N VAL A 571 4.05 27.44 -1.10
CA VAL A 571 4.55 27.06 0.24
C VAL A 571 5.45 28.17 0.78
N VAL A 572 5.16 28.66 1.98
CA VAL A 572 5.95 29.69 2.66
C VAL A 572 6.50 29.15 3.97
N ILE A 573 7.81 29.12 4.11
CA ILE A 573 8.55 28.59 5.25
C ILE A 573 9.17 29.77 6.00
N VAL A 574 8.89 29.90 7.30
CA VAL A 574 9.46 30.96 8.14
C VAL A 574 10.42 30.33 9.14
N LEU A 575 11.67 30.77 9.12
CA LEU A 575 12.73 30.37 10.05
C LEU A 575 13.16 31.60 10.85
N ALA A 576 12.80 31.63 12.12
CA ALA A 576 12.92 32.84 12.94
C ALA A 576 13.25 32.53 14.41
N GLY A 577 14.27 33.17 14.94
CA GLY A 577 14.57 33.21 16.37
C GLY A 577 14.05 34.46 17.06
N ASP A 578 14.16 34.47 18.38
CA ASP A 578 13.99 35.67 19.22
C ASP A 578 15.06 36.73 18.91
N ASP A 579 16.23 36.31 18.43
CA ASP A 579 17.23 37.16 17.82
C ASP A 579 17.85 36.54 16.54
N ARG A 580 18.89 37.19 16.00
CA ARG A 580 19.63 36.75 14.80
C ARG A 580 20.39 35.43 14.99
N TRP A 581 20.87 35.15 16.20
CA TRP A 581 21.57 33.90 16.50
C TRP A 581 20.56 32.77 16.65
N GLY A 582 19.45 33.02 17.35
CA GLY A 582 18.31 32.11 17.40
C GLY A 582 17.78 31.80 16.00
N THR A 583 17.75 32.78 15.09
CA THR A 583 17.40 32.55 13.67
C THR A 583 18.38 31.59 13.00
N GLY A 584 19.68 31.77 13.22
CA GLY A 584 20.72 30.84 12.77
C GLY A 584 20.56 29.42 13.32
N ASP A 585 20.13 29.28 14.57
CA ASP A 585 19.87 27.99 15.20
C ASP A 585 18.64 27.32 14.58
N LYS A 586 17.56 28.07 14.30
CA LYS A 586 16.39 27.53 13.57
C LYS A 586 16.74 27.10 12.16
N ILE A 587 17.60 27.85 11.46
CA ILE A 587 18.09 27.45 10.13
C ILE A 587 18.87 26.13 10.23
N THR A 588 19.75 25.99 11.23
CA THR A 588 20.53 24.76 11.45
C THR A 588 19.62 23.58 11.76
N ALA A 589 18.66 23.76 12.67
CA ALA A 589 17.68 22.73 13.01
C ALA A 589 16.81 22.33 11.80
N TYR A 590 16.37 23.29 10.99
CA TYR A 590 15.61 22.99 9.77
C TYR A 590 16.44 22.17 8.78
N MET A 591 17.69 22.57 8.54
CA MET A 591 18.65 21.86 7.68
C MET A 591 18.89 20.41 8.13
N GLU A 592 18.89 20.11 9.43
CA GLU A 592 18.98 18.72 9.94
C GLU A 592 17.77 17.85 9.57
N GLY A 593 16.63 18.45 9.21
CA GLY A 593 15.40 17.77 8.81
C GLY A 593 15.13 17.74 7.32
N VAL A 594 15.81 18.59 6.55
CA VAL A 594 15.64 18.66 5.11
C VAL A 594 16.57 17.65 4.45
N ASP A 595 16.02 16.49 4.12
CA ASP A 595 16.65 15.43 3.35
C ASP A 595 16.02 15.28 1.96
N PHE A 596 16.43 14.24 1.24
CA PHE A 596 15.95 13.96 -0.11
C PHE A 596 14.44 13.64 -0.13
N ASP A 597 13.92 12.91 0.86
CA ASP A 597 12.48 12.64 0.99
C ASP A 597 11.67 13.93 1.19
N TYR A 598 12.18 14.87 2.00
CA TYR A 598 11.56 16.18 2.15
C TYR A 598 11.55 16.95 0.82
N ALA A 599 12.66 16.91 0.08
CA ALA A 599 12.79 17.60 -1.20
C ALA A 599 11.80 17.04 -2.25
N GLU A 600 11.66 15.72 -2.34
CA GLU A 600 10.64 15.08 -3.16
C GLU A 600 9.23 15.50 -2.76
N MET A 601 8.91 15.40 -1.46
CA MET A 601 7.58 15.75 -0.95
C MET A 601 7.22 17.20 -1.24
N LEU A 602 8.16 18.13 -1.04
CA LEU A 602 7.96 19.54 -1.37
C LEU A 602 7.72 19.77 -2.86
N THR A 603 8.45 19.04 -3.71
CA THR A 603 8.27 19.11 -5.17
C THR A 603 6.88 18.60 -5.57
N GLY A 604 6.48 17.42 -5.07
CA GLY A 604 5.17 16.84 -5.34
C GLY A 604 4.01 17.70 -4.82
N VAL A 605 4.17 18.33 -3.65
CA VAL A 605 3.23 19.30 -3.10
C VAL A 605 3.05 20.51 -4.00
N VAL A 606 4.15 21.10 -4.48
CA VAL A 606 4.06 22.31 -5.32
C VAL A 606 3.42 21.95 -6.67
N ALA A 607 3.83 20.83 -7.28
CA ALA A 607 3.30 20.36 -8.55
C ALA A 607 1.81 19.99 -8.48
N SER A 608 1.32 19.53 -7.33
CA SER A 608 -0.08 19.09 -7.19
C SER A 608 -1.07 20.21 -6.87
N ILE A 609 -0.59 21.33 -6.31
CA ILE A 609 -1.44 22.47 -5.92
C ILE A 609 -1.38 23.61 -6.96
N SER A 610 -0.35 23.65 -7.82
CA SER A 610 -0.28 24.53 -9.00
C SER A 610 -1.31 24.13 -10.05
#